data_AF-A0AA36DXZ4-F1
#
_entry.id   AF-A0AA36DXZ4-F1
#
_cell.length_a   1.000
_cell.length_b   1.000
_cell.length_c   1.000
_cell.angle_alpha   90.00
_cell.angle_beta   90.00
_cell.angle_gamma   90.00
#
_symmetry.space_group_name_H-M   'P 1'
#
loop_
_entity.id
_entity.type
_entity.pdbx_description
1 polymer ?
#
loop_
_entity_poly.entity_id
_entity_poly.type
_entity_poly.pdbx_seq_one_letter_code
_entity_poly.pdbx_strand_id
1 'polypeptide(L)'
;MAEVTAKRFSVGYALLQKKQRSFVQCSLLNSAKERGIDLIRIDTDKPLIDQGPFDCVLHKLNTEDWRKQLKEYSIRNPSAYIIDSPDAIQRLQNRISMLEVVSEIEAAEVKDGESASFGTPKQTVIYESEKLKDTTCWDEGLKFPVIAKPLVADGRVCEPRRGDL
;
A
#
# COMPACT_ATOMS: atom_id res chain seq x y z
N MET A 1 -26.18 19.41 -33.10
CA MET A 1 -24.92 19.31 -32.36
C MET A 1 -25.14 18.32 -31.24
N ALA A 2 -24.76 17.04 -31.44
CA ALA A 2 -24.89 16.05 -30.38
C ALA A 2 -23.78 16.31 -29.36
N GLU A 3 -24.18 16.63 -28.14
CA GLU A 3 -23.29 16.70 -26.99
C GLU A 3 -22.71 15.29 -26.81
N VAL A 4 -21.43 15.10 -27.16
CA VAL A 4 -20.71 13.88 -26.82
C VAL A 4 -20.64 13.89 -25.31
N THR A 5 -21.53 13.16 -24.64
CA THR A 5 -21.47 12.95 -23.20
C THR A 5 -20.15 12.24 -22.93
N ALA A 6 -19.13 13.04 -22.59
CA ALA A 6 -17.83 12.51 -22.20
C ALA A 6 -18.07 11.50 -21.07
N LYS A 7 -17.71 10.23 -21.33
CA LYS A 7 -17.92 9.13 -20.39
C LYS A 7 -17.33 9.54 -19.04
N ARG A 8 -18.20 9.65 -18.02
CA ARG A 8 -17.79 9.98 -16.66
C ARG A 8 -17.42 8.71 -15.91
N PHE A 9 -16.40 8.78 -15.06
CA PHE A 9 -15.96 7.68 -14.20
C PHE A 9 -16.26 7.99 -12.75
N SER A 10 -16.94 7.07 -12.07
CA SER A 10 -17.25 7.15 -10.64
C SER A 10 -16.16 6.47 -9.84
N VAL A 11 -15.40 7.25 -9.08
CA VAL A 11 -14.29 6.76 -8.25
C VAL A 11 -14.63 6.95 -6.78
N GLY A 12 -15.00 5.85 -6.13
CA GLY A 12 -15.24 5.82 -4.69
C GLY A 12 -13.91 5.89 -3.93
N TYR A 13 -13.78 6.75 -2.93
CA TYR A 13 -12.59 6.81 -2.09
C TYR A 13 -12.86 6.60 -0.60
N ALA A 14 -12.05 5.75 0.04
CA ALA A 14 -12.07 5.45 1.46
C ALA A 14 -10.67 5.65 2.07
N LEU A 15 -10.44 6.84 2.63
CA LEU A 15 -9.14 7.23 3.20
C LEU A 15 -9.26 7.56 4.69
N LEU A 16 -8.17 7.40 5.45
CA LEU A 16 -8.10 7.90 6.84
C LEU A 16 -8.38 9.40 6.91
N GLN A 17 -9.05 9.87 7.97
CA GLN A 17 -9.50 11.25 8.12
C GLN A 17 -8.37 12.29 7.95
N LYS A 18 -7.17 12.00 8.50
CA LYS A 18 -5.98 12.85 8.31
C LYS A 18 -5.60 12.98 6.83
N LYS A 19 -5.67 11.88 6.07
CA LYS A 19 -5.32 11.85 4.65
C LYS A 19 -6.41 12.49 3.79
N GLN A 20 -7.68 12.37 4.16
CA GLN A 20 -8.76 13.09 3.48
C GLN A 20 -8.51 14.60 3.52
N ARG A 21 -8.20 15.16 4.70
CA ARG A 21 -7.93 16.60 4.87
C ARG A 21 -6.71 17.09 4.09
N SER A 22 -5.66 16.28 4.01
CA SER A 22 -4.41 16.68 3.35
C SER A 22 -4.41 16.41 1.84
N PHE A 23 -5.14 15.40 1.37
CA PHE A 23 -5.03 14.89 -0.01
C PHE A 23 -6.26 15.22 -0.86
N VAL A 24 -7.47 15.15 -0.31
CA VAL A 24 -8.72 15.41 -1.05
C VAL A 24 -9.07 16.89 -0.96
N GLN A 25 -8.19 17.71 -1.53
CA GLN A 25 -8.37 19.15 -1.59
C GLN A 25 -9.21 19.56 -2.81
N CYS A 26 -9.76 20.78 -2.79
CA CYS A 26 -10.57 21.31 -3.90
C CYS A 26 -9.85 21.26 -5.25
N SER A 27 -8.53 21.46 -5.26
CA SER A 27 -7.70 21.37 -6.47
C SER A 27 -7.78 20.00 -7.13
N LEU A 28 -7.70 18.92 -6.35
CA LEU A 28 -7.84 17.55 -6.85
C LEU A 28 -9.26 17.28 -7.35
N LEU A 29 -10.28 17.68 -6.59
CA LEU A 29 -11.68 17.48 -6.95
C LEU A 29 -12.03 18.20 -8.26
N ASN A 30 -11.60 19.45 -8.42
CA ASN A 30 -11.83 20.23 -9.64
C ASN A 30 -11.09 19.61 -10.83
N SER A 31 -9.82 19.26 -10.65
CA SER A 31 -9.00 18.64 -11.70
C SER A 31 -9.56 17.29 -12.16
N ALA A 32 -10.11 16.49 -11.24
CA ALA A 32 -10.78 15.23 -11.53
C ALA A 32 -12.07 15.48 -12.32
N LYS A 33 -12.90 16.42 -11.85
CA LYS A 33 -14.19 16.76 -12.48
C LYS A 33 -14.03 17.24 -13.92
N GLU A 34 -13.02 18.09 -14.18
CA GLU A 34 -12.65 18.56 -15.53
C GLU A 34 -12.25 17.42 -16.46
N ARG A 35 -11.72 16.33 -15.92
CA ARG A 35 -11.33 15.12 -16.66
C ARG A 35 -12.44 14.07 -16.70
N GLY A 36 -13.66 14.41 -16.29
CA GLY A 36 -14.79 13.49 -16.27
C GLY A 36 -14.74 12.47 -15.13
N ILE A 37 -13.99 12.71 -14.07
CA ILE A 37 -13.89 11.81 -12.92
C ILE A 37 -14.66 12.39 -11.73
N ASP A 38 -15.63 11.63 -11.22
CA ASP A 38 -16.37 11.94 -10.02
C ASP A 38 -15.75 11.21 -8.82
N LEU A 39 -15.04 11.97 -7.99
CA LEU A 39 -14.47 11.46 -6.73
C LEU A 39 -15.56 11.48 -5.64
N ILE A 40 -16.03 10.30 -5.25
CA ILE A 40 -17.14 10.11 -4.32
C ILE A 40 -16.60 9.56 -3.02
N ARG A 41 -16.86 10.25 -1.90
CA ARG A 41 -16.46 9.75 -0.58
C ARG A 41 -17.29 8.51 -0.24
N ILE A 42 -16.64 7.40 0.08
CA ILE A 42 -17.31 6.22 0.61
C ILE A 42 -17.58 6.44 2.10
N ASP A 43 -18.81 6.14 2.50
CA ASP A 43 -19.26 6.07 3.89
C ASP A 43 -18.86 4.71 4.46
N THR A 44 -17.86 4.70 5.35
CA THR A 44 -17.33 3.46 5.94
C THR A 44 -18.26 2.85 6.98
N ASP A 45 -19.32 3.56 7.39
CA ASP A 45 -20.32 3.08 8.34
C ASP A 45 -21.47 2.32 7.64
N LYS A 46 -21.45 2.29 6.30
CA LYS A 46 -22.40 1.55 5.47
C LYS A 46 -21.69 0.48 4.64
N PRO A 47 -22.38 -0.60 4.23
CA PRO A 47 -21.80 -1.59 3.32
C PRO A 47 -21.33 -0.94 2.02
N LEU A 48 -20.13 -1.30 1.55
CA LEU A 48 -19.58 -0.80 0.29
C LEU A 48 -20.45 -1.17 -0.92
N ILE A 49 -21.07 -2.36 -0.89
CA ILE A 49 -21.88 -2.89 -1.99
C ILE A 49 -23.11 -2.01 -2.31
N ASP A 50 -23.63 -1.30 -1.32
CA ASP A 50 -24.84 -0.47 -1.44
C ASP A 50 -24.55 0.96 -1.92
N GLN A 51 -23.27 1.32 -2.06
CA GLN A 51 -22.84 2.70 -2.36
C GLN A 51 -22.40 2.89 -3.82
N GLY A 52 -22.26 1.80 -4.57
CA GLY A 52 -21.90 1.81 -5.97
C GLY A 52 -23.07 2.09 -6.92
N PRO A 53 -22.87 1.93 -8.24
CA PRO A 53 -21.68 1.36 -8.88
C PRO A 53 -20.52 2.37 -8.96
N PHE A 54 -19.33 1.93 -8.54
CA PHE A 54 -18.07 2.62 -8.81
C PHE A 54 -17.30 1.90 -9.91
N ASP A 55 -16.70 2.67 -10.83
CA ASP A 55 -15.72 2.16 -11.80
C ASP A 55 -14.38 1.83 -11.10
N CYS A 56 -14.09 2.53 -9.99
CA CYS A 56 -12.88 2.32 -9.21
C CYS A 56 -13.12 2.62 -7.72
N VAL A 57 -12.52 1.82 -6.84
CA VAL A 57 -12.46 2.03 -5.40
C VAL A 57 -11.02 2.31 -5.00
N LEU A 58 -10.74 3.55 -4.63
CA LEU A 58 -9.46 3.99 -4.09
C LEU A 58 -9.49 3.92 -2.57
N HIS A 59 -8.58 3.18 -1.93
CA HIS A 59 -8.63 3.06 -0.47
C HIS A 59 -7.27 3.10 0.20
N LYS A 60 -7.28 3.48 1.48
CA LYS A 60 -6.13 3.36 2.39
C LYS A 60 -6.62 3.02 3.79
N LEU A 61 -7.37 1.92 3.90
CA LEU A 61 -7.85 1.34 5.15
C LEU A 61 -7.40 -0.13 5.19
N ASN A 62 -6.90 -0.57 6.34
CA ASN A 62 -6.29 -1.90 6.50
C ASN A 62 -6.99 -2.77 7.54
N THR A 63 -8.24 -2.46 7.90
CA THR A 63 -9.03 -3.29 8.82
C THR A 63 -9.48 -4.58 8.12
N GLU A 64 -9.66 -5.65 8.89
CA GLU A 64 -10.09 -6.94 8.36
C GLU A 64 -11.48 -6.85 7.70
N ASP A 65 -12.42 -6.13 8.34
CA ASP A 65 -13.77 -5.93 7.82
C ASP A 65 -13.77 -5.17 6.50
N TRP A 66 -12.91 -4.15 6.36
CA TRP A 66 -12.78 -3.41 5.11
C TRP A 66 -12.23 -4.31 3.99
N ARG A 67 -11.25 -5.17 4.30
CA ARG A 67 -10.73 -6.14 3.32
C ARG A 67 -11.79 -7.13 2.87
N LYS A 68 -12.66 -7.60 3.78
CA LYS A 68 -13.80 -8.47 3.44
C LYS A 68 -14.78 -7.76 2.50
N GLN A 69 -15.14 -6.52 2.80
CA GLN A 69 -16.01 -5.70 1.95
C GLN A 69 -15.42 -5.47 0.54
N LEU A 70 -14.12 -5.19 0.44
CA LEU A 70 -13.44 -5.05 -0.86
C LEU A 70 -13.49 -6.34 -1.69
N LYS A 71 -13.24 -7.49 -1.05
CA LYS A 71 -13.32 -8.80 -1.73
C LYS A 71 -14.73 -9.06 -2.24
N GLU A 72 -15.74 -8.88 -1.39
CA GLU A 72 -17.14 -9.01 -1.79
C GLU A 72 -17.49 -8.07 -2.95
N TYR A 73 -17.09 -6.80 -2.86
CA TYR A 73 -17.35 -5.81 -3.89
C TYR A 73 -16.71 -6.18 -5.23
N SER A 74 -15.48 -6.69 -5.25
CA SER A 74 -14.81 -7.15 -6.49
C SER A 74 -15.51 -8.34 -7.15
N ILE A 75 -16.06 -9.27 -6.35
CA ILE A 75 -16.79 -10.44 -6.87
C ILE A 75 -18.11 -9.99 -7.51
N ARG A 76 -18.81 -9.05 -6.87
CA ARG A 76 -20.11 -8.54 -7.35
C ARG A 76 -19.97 -7.54 -8.49
N ASN A 77 -18.83 -6.84 -8.58
CA ASN A 77 -18.55 -5.80 -9.57
C ASN A 77 -17.21 -6.09 -10.25
N PRO A 78 -17.11 -7.13 -11.11
CA PRO A 78 -15.85 -7.55 -11.71
C PRO A 78 -15.24 -6.50 -12.67
N SER A 79 -16.03 -5.53 -13.12
CA SER A 79 -15.56 -4.41 -13.94
C SER A 79 -14.95 -3.26 -13.12
N ALA A 80 -15.12 -3.28 -11.80
CA ALA A 80 -14.62 -2.23 -10.92
C ALA A 80 -13.18 -2.52 -10.48
N TYR A 81 -12.31 -1.52 -10.56
CA TYR A 81 -10.93 -1.63 -10.08
C TYR A 81 -10.84 -1.33 -8.59
N ILE A 82 -10.01 -2.06 -7.85
CA ILE A 82 -9.70 -1.77 -6.45
C ILE A 82 -8.24 -1.37 -6.35
N ILE A 83 -7.99 -0.13 -5.93
CA ILE A 83 -6.66 0.47 -5.87
C ILE A 83 -6.28 0.75 -4.40
N ASP A 84 -5.28 0.08 -3.83
CA ASP A 84 -4.54 -1.09 -4.35
C ASP A 84 -5.25 -2.40 -3.98
N SER A 85 -4.93 -3.52 -4.66
CA SER A 85 -5.51 -4.81 -4.30
C SER A 85 -5.13 -5.21 -2.86
N PRO A 86 -6.04 -5.85 -2.10
CA PRO A 86 -5.74 -6.27 -0.73
C PRO A 86 -4.48 -7.14 -0.62
N ASP A 87 -4.24 -8.00 -1.61
CA ASP A 87 -3.11 -8.93 -1.64
C ASP A 87 -1.78 -8.20 -1.90
N ALA A 88 -1.77 -7.21 -2.81
CA ALA A 88 -0.60 -6.37 -3.05
C ALA A 88 -0.23 -5.56 -1.80
N ILE A 89 -1.22 -5.03 -1.08
CA ILE A 89 -1.00 -4.31 0.18
C ILE A 89 -0.43 -5.25 1.26
N GLN A 90 -0.94 -6.48 1.35
CA GLN A 90 -0.48 -7.46 2.33
C GLN A 90 1.02 -7.78 2.17
N ARG A 91 1.51 -7.88 0.94
CA ARG A 91 2.94 -8.07 0.64
C ARG A 91 3.81 -6.94 1.22
N LEU A 92 3.28 -5.73 1.30
CA LEU A 92 3.98 -4.55 1.84
C LEU A 92 3.97 -4.47 3.38
N GLN A 93 3.27 -5.35 4.09
CA GLN A 93 3.20 -5.28 5.56
C GLN A 93 4.38 -5.95 6.28
N ASN A 94 5.19 -6.72 5.55
CA ASN A 94 6.37 -7.39 6.07
C ASN A 94 7.61 -6.92 5.30
N ARG A 95 8.65 -6.48 6.03
CA ARG A 95 9.88 -5.91 5.42
C ARG A 95 10.63 -6.91 4.55
N ILE A 96 10.51 -8.20 4.81
CA ILE A 96 11.13 -9.25 3.99
C ILE A 96 10.38 -9.29 2.65
N SER A 97 9.07 -9.55 2.68
CA SER A 97 8.26 -9.71 1.46
C SER A 97 8.13 -8.44 0.62
N MET A 98 8.22 -7.25 1.24
CA MET A 98 8.25 -5.98 0.54
C MET A 98 9.51 -5.85 -0.34
N LEU A 99 10.66 -6.30 0.16
CA LEU A 99 11.95 -6.12 -0.48
C LEU A 99 12.24 -7.20 -1.54
N GLU A 100 11.56 -8.34 -1.47
CA GLU A 100 11.58 -9.35 -2.55
C GLU A 100 11.21 -8.76 -3.91
N VAL A 101 10.28 -7.79 -3.97
CA VAL A 101 9.89 -7.12 -5.22
C VAL A 101 11.08 -6.42 -5.88
N VAL A 102 12.01 -5.87 -5.09
CA VAL A 102 13.21 -5.20 -5.61
C VAL A 102 14.15 -6.23 -6.25
N SER A 103 14.27 -7.41 -5.66
CA SER A 103 15.06 -8.52 -6.23
C SER A 103 14.43 -9.08 -7.50
N GLU A 104 13.10 -9.13 -7.60
CA GLU A 104 12.38 -9.50 -8.83
C GLU A 104 12.66 -8.51 -9.97
N ILE A 105 12.68 -7.20 -9.68
CA ILE A 105 13.01 -6.14 -10.64
C ILE A 105 14.47 -6.25 -11.09
N GLU A 106 15.40 -6.43 -10.16
CA GLU A 106 16.83 -6.62 -10.46
C GLU A 106 17.03 -7.80 -11.44
N ALA A 107 16.34 -8.93 -11.23
CA ALA A 107 16.43 -10.07 -12.13
C ALA A 107 15.82 -9.83 -13.53
N ALA A 108 14.87 -8.91 -13.65
CA ALA A 108 14.17 -8.62 -14.90
C ALA A 108 14.88 -7.56 -15.75
N GLU A 109 15.35 -6.47 -15.14
CA GLU A 109 15.92 -5.30 -15.84
C GLU A 109 17.41 -5.43 -16.17
N VAL A 110 18.15 -6.33 -15.50
CA VAL A 110 19.58 -6.61 -15.81
C VAL A 110 19.77 -7.28 -17.18
N LYS A 111 18.70 -7.60 -17.92
CA LYS A 111 18.76 -8.21 -19.25
C LYS A 111 19.08 -7.24 -20.39
N ASP A 112 18.83 -5.95 -20.22
CA ASP A 112 18.99 -4.93 -21.27
C ASP A 112 20.09 -3.92 -20.93
N GLY A 113 21.33 -4.39 -20.83
CA GLY A 113 22.58 -3.69 -21.22
C GLY A 113 22.93 -2.26 -20.76
N GLU A 114 22.07 -1.51 -20.07
CA GLU A 114 22.25 -0.08 -19.77
C GLU A 114 22.05 0.26 -18.29
N SER A 115 23.18 0.37 -17.59
CA SER A 115 23.56 1.44 -16.63
C SER A 115 22.70 1.77 -15.39
N ALA A 116 21.90 0.87 -14.84
CA ALA A 116 21.35 1.05 -13.48
C ALA A 116 21.42 -0.25 -12.65
N SER A 117 22.02 -0.18 -11.47
CA SER A 117 22.00 -1.28 -10.50
C SER A 117 20.85 -1.08 -9.52
N PHE A 118 19.91 -2.02 -9.51
CA PHE A 118 18.89 -2.13 -8.48
C PHE A 118 19.35 -3.18 -7.47
N GLY A 119 18.96 -3.01 -6.21
CA GLY A 119 19.34 -3.98 -5.20
C GLY A 119 18.85 -3.58 -3.82
N THR A 120 18.78 -4.56 -2.93
CA THR A 120 18.47 -4.35 -1.52
C THR A 120 19.77 -4.30 -0.72
N PRO A 121 19.95 -3.32 0.19
CA PRO A 121 21.09 -3.35 1.09
C PRO A 121 21.13 -4.66 1.87
N LYS A 122 22.34 -5.17 2.13
CA LYS A 122 22.52 -6.36 2.98
C LYS A 122 21.76 -6.17 4.29
N GLN A 123 20.94 -7.15 4.64
CA GLN A 123 20.05 -7.11 5.79
C GLN A 123 19.88 -8.51 6.35
N THR A 124 19.62 -8.59 7.66
CA THR A 124 19.32 -9.84 8.35
C THR A 124 18.18 -9.60 9.33
N VAL A 125 17.42 -10.64 9.66
CA VAL A 125 16.28 -10.57 10.58
C VAL A 125 16.68 -11.22 11.89
N ILE A 126 16.58 -10.45 12.97
CA ILE A 126 16.94 -10.91 14.30
C ILE A 126 15.66 -11.09 15.11
N TYR A 127 15.33 -12.34 15.42
CA TYR A 127 14.16 -12.70 16.24
C TYR A 127 14.47 -12.74 17.74
N GLU A 128 15.71 -13.09 18.09
CA GLU A 128 16.18 -13.32 19.45
C GLU A 128 17.19 -12.25 19.85
N SER A 129 17.05 -11.69 21.04
CA SER A 129 17.89 -10.58 21.50
C SER A 129 19.36 -10.98 21.70
N GLU A 130 19.60 -12.26 21.96
CA GLU A 130 20.90 -12.89 22.16
C GLU A 130 21.76 -12.79 20.90
N LYS A 131 21.14 -12.94 19.73
CA LYS A 131 21.79 -12.82 18.42
C LYS A 131 22.21 -11.40 18.07
N LEU A 132 21.77 -10.38 18.81
CA LEU A 132 22.28 -9.01 18.66
C LEU A 132 23.71 -8.87 19.23
N LYS A 133 24.03 -9.65 20.27
CA LYS A 133 25.31 -9.53 20.99
C LYS A 133 26.44 -10.25 20.28
N ASP A 134 26.10 -11.30 19.53
CA ASP A 134 27.06 -12.06 18.75
C ASP A 134 27.01 -11.62 17.28
N THR A 135 27.88 -10.67 16.91
CA THR A 135 28.01 -10.20 15.53
C THR A 135 28.55 -11.26 14.57
N THR A 136 29.10 -12.37 15.07
CA THR A 136 29.53 -13.50 14.23
C THR A 136 28.34 -14.34 13.73
N CYS A 137 27.18 -14.22 14.40
CA CYS A 137 25.92 -14.81 13.98
C CYS A 137 25.19 -13.98 12.90
N TRP A 138 25.72 -12.83 12.50
CA TRP A 138 25.10 -11.99 11.47
C TRP A 138 25.53 -12.49 10.09
N ASP A 139 24.60 -12.48 9.14
CA ASP A 139 24.88 -12.91 7.76
C ASP A 139 26.12 -12.21 7.17
N GLU A 140 26.90 -12.96 6.39
CA GLU A 140 28.19 -12.51 5.88
C GLU A 140 28.08 -11.19 5.10
N GLY A 141 28.67 -10.15 5.70
CA GLY A 141 28.88 -8.84 5.08
C GLY A 141 27.92 -7.74 5.49
N LEU A 142 27.12 -7.92 6.55
CA LEU A 142 26.57 -6.78 7.28
C LEU A 142 27.74 -6.02 7.96
N LYS A 143 27.88 -4.73 7.66
CA LYS A 143 28.97 -3.88 8.19
C LYS A 143 28.40 -2.65 8.88
N PHE A 144 29.04 -2.19 9.95
CA PHE A 144 28.67 -0.94 10.58
C PHE A 144 28.96 0.27 9.67
N PRO A 145 28.13 1.32 9.74
CA PRO A 145 26.94 1.47 10.58
C PRO A 145 25.72 0.70 10.03
N VAL A 146 24.90 0.14 10.93
CA VAL A 146 23.66 -0.59 10.59
C VAL A 146 22.43 0.16 11.10
N ILE A 147 21.28 -0.03 10.44
CA ILE A 147 20.00 0.54 10.85
C ILE A 147 19.08 -0.59 11.29
N ALA A 148 18.63 -0.55 12.55
CA ALA A 148 17.59 -1.46 13.04
C ALA A 148 16.20 -0.93 12.69
N LYS A 149 15.33 -1.81 12.18
CA LYS A 149 13.94 -1.46 11.86
C LYS A 149 12.99 -2.60 12.28
N PRO A 150 11.78 -2.32 12.79
CA PRO A 150 10.80 -3.36 13.13
C PRO A 150 10.41 -4.19 11.91
N LEU A 151 10.26 -5.50 12.04
CA LEU A 151 9.88 -6.38 10.92
C LEU A 151 8.51 -6.04 10.31
N VAL A 152 7.58 -5.57 11.14
CA VAL A 152 6.26 -5.10 10.71
C VAL A 152 6.39 -3.72 10.07
N ALA A 153 5.80 -3.55 8.89
CA ALA A 153 5.83 -2.34 8.07
C ALA A 153 4.43 -1.77 7.83
N ASP A 154 3.62 -1.62 8.87
CA ASP A 154 2.22 -1.18 8.78
C ASP A 154 1.99 0.32 9.05
N GLY A 155 3.08 1.07 9.27
CA GLY A 155 3.05 2.52 9.52
C GLY A 155 2.52 2.91 10.90
N ARG A 156 2.27 1.94 11.80
CA ARG A 156 1.96 2.23 13.21
C ARG A 156 3.25 2.64 13.92
N VAL A 157 3.13 3.56 14.87
CA VAL A 157 4.22 3.85 15.79
C VAL A 157 4.40 2.61 16.66
N CYS A 158 5.59 2.02 16.62
CA CYS A 158 5.97 1.02 17.61
C CYS A 158 6.19 1.78 18.91
N GLU A 159 5.17 1.85 19.78
CA GLU A 159 5.38 2.35 21.13
C GLU A 159 6.28 1.36 21.86
N PRO A 160 7.39 1.80 22.46
CA PRO A 160 8.20 0.92 23.28
C PRO A 160 7.31 0.40 24.42
N ARG A 161 7.16 -0.94 24.50
CA ARG A 161 6.50 -1.54 25.65
C ARG A 161 7.29 -1.14 26.89
N ARG A 162 6.69 -0.32 27.75
CA ARG A 162 7.21 -0.10 29.11
C ARG A 162 6.94 -1.38 29.88
N GLY A 163 7.99 -2.13 30.18
CA GLY A 163 7.89 -3.34 30.97
C GLY A 163 8.86 -4.37 30.43
N ASP A 164 10.08 -4.34 30.99
CA ASP A 164 10.84 -5.50 31.46
C ASP A 164 12.28 -5.01 31.71
N LEU A 165 12.45 -4.37 32.88
CA LEU A 165 13.72 -4.18 33.59
C LEU A 165 13.67 -5.06 34.83
#